data_AF-A0A368H640-F1
#
_entry.id   AF-A0A368H640-F1
#
_cell.length_a   1.000
_cell.length_b   1.000
_cell.length_c   1.000
_cell.angle_alpha   90.00
_cell.angle_beta   90.00
_cell.angle_gamma   90.00
#
_symmetry.space_group_name_H-M   'P 1'
#
loop_
_entity.id
_entity.type
_entity.pdbx_description
1 polymer ?
#
loop_
_entity_poly.entity_id
_entity_poly.type
_entity_poly.pdbx_seq_one_letter_code
_entity_poly.pdbx_strand_id
1 'polypeptide(L)'
;MNIREQTSQITPLERLRLEPPLYEHFAQLTQQCCEAARDCCTTTLKPSSQSTQEACPATWDGWQCFDTATAGSVVEGSCPPYIYGDMTRPDASRRRLNLS
;
A
#
# COMPACT_ATOMS: atom_id res chain seq x y z
N MET A 1 -11.34 -1.30 36.36
CA MET A 1 -10.92 -0.37 35.28
C MET A 1 -12.00 -0.40 34.22
N ASN A 2 -12.75 0.68 34.05
CA ASN A 2 -13.92 0.73 33.18
C ASN A 2 -13.53 1.47 31.90
N ILE A 3 -13.25 0.73 30.82
CA ILE A 3 -12.93 1.30 29.51
C ILE A 3 -14.24 1.81 28.93
N ARG A 4 -14.46 3.13 28.98
CA ARG A 4 -15.57 3.75 28.27
C ARG A 4 -15.39 3.45 26.78
N GLU A 5 -16.36 2.76 26.18
CA GLU A 5 -16.46 2.62 24.73
C GLU A 5 -16.55 4.02 24.11
N GLN A 6 -15.43 4.55 23.65
CA GLN A 6 -15.44 5.72 22.79
C GLN A 6 -15.87 5.25 21.41
N THR A 7 -17.14 5.44 21.08
CA THR A 7 -17.64 5.24 19.72
C THR A 7 -16.92 6.22 18.81
N SER A 8 -15.99 5.71 17.99
CA SER A 8 -15.26 6.51 17.01
C SER A 8 -16.25 7.29 16.12
N GLN A 9 -16.04 8.59 15.91
CA GLN A 9 -16.90 9.43 15.06
C GLN A 9 -16.73 9.17 13.55
N ILE A 10 -16.03 8.09 13.20
CA ILE A 10 -15.67 7.76 11.83
C ILE A 10 -16.76 6.87 11.23
N THR A 11 -17.32 7.28 10.10
CA THR A 11 -18.20 6.42 9.29
C THR A 11 -17.37 5.24 8.76
N PRO A 12 -17.71 3.98 9.09
CA PRO A 12 -17.01 2.83 8.54
C PRO A 12 -17.07 2.81 7.03
N LEU A 13 -16.03 2.27 6.41
CA LEU A 13 -15.89 2.29 4.96
C LEU A 13 -17.04 1.56 4.26
N GLU A 14 -17.55 0.50 4.86
CA GLU A 14 -18.68 -0.30 4.38
C GLU A 14 -20.00 0.47 4.42
N ARG A 15 -20.06 1.58 5.18
CA ARG A 15 -21.24 2.43 5.35
C ARG A 15 -21.09 3.79 4.67
N LEU A 16 -19.94 4.07 4.05
CA LEU A 16 -19.69 5.33 3.37
C LEU A 16 -20.51 5.40 2.07
N ARG A 17 -21.39 6.41 1.97
CA ARG A 17 -22.17 6.70 0.76
C ARG A 17 -21.70 8.03 0.17
N LEU A 18 -21.16 7.99 -1.05
CA LEU A 18 -20.71 9.16 -1.80
C LEU A 18 -21.49 9.29 -3.11
N GLU A 19 -21.66 10.52 -3.56
CA GLU A 19 -22.22 10.86 -4.87
C GLU A 19 -21.21 11.72 -5.64
N PRO A 20 -20.65 11.25 -6.78
CA PRO A 20 -20.84 9.92 -7.37
C PRO A 20 -20.26 8.80 -6.49
N PRO A 21 -20.72 7.55 -6.66
CA PRO A 21 -20.20 6.43 -5.89
C PRO A 21 -18.73 6.16 -6.23
N LEU A 22 -18.02 5.59 -5.26
CA LEU A 22 -16.66 5.08 -5.47
C LEU A 22 -16.68 3.87 -6.41
N TYR A 23 -15.49 3.54 -6.93
CA TYR A 23 -15.29 2.37 -7.77
C TYR A 23 -15.75 1.06 -7.09
N GLU A 24 -16.24 0.12 -7.90
CA GLU A 24 -16.62 -1.22 -7.43
C GLU A 24 -15.42 -1.86 -6.71
N HIS A 25 -15.64 -2.43 -5.52
CA HIS A 25 -14.58 -2.98 -4.66
C HIS A 25 -13.65 -1.95 -3.97
N PHE A 26 -13.91 -0.64 -4.01
CA PHE A 26 -13.08 0.35 -3.31
C PHE A 26 -12.80 -0.04 -1.85
N ALA A 27 -13.85 -0.45 -1.12
CA ALA A 27 -13.72 -0.84 0.28
C ALA A 27 -12.75 -2.02 0.47
N GLN A 28 -12.88 -3.06 -0.37
CA GLN A 28 -12.05 -4.25 -0.31
C GLN A 28 -10.59 -3.93 -0.70
N LEU A 29 -10.37 -3.16 -1.77
CA LEU A 29 -9.02 -2.75 -2.19
C LEU A 29 -8.35 -1.89 -1.11
N THR A 30 -9.11 -0.98 -0.49
CA THR A 30 -8.62 -0.16 0.63
C THR A 30 -8.24 -1.03 1.83
N GLN A 31 -9.06 -2.02 2.19
CA GLN A 31 -8.74 -2.96 3.26
C GLN A 31 -7.44 -3.71 2.97
N GLN A 32 -7.26 -4.24 1.77
CA GLN A 32 -6.01 -4.92 1.37
C GLN A 32 -4.79 -4.01 1.46
N CYS A 33 -4.91 -2.74 1.04
CA CYS A 33 -3.85 -1.74 1.20
C CYS A 33 -3.50 -1.51 2.67
N CYS A 34 -4.51 -1.36 3.54
CA CYS A 34 -4.29 -1.19 4.98
C CYS A 34 -3.65 -2.43 5.64
N GLU A 35 -4.02 -3.64 5.21
CA GLU A 35 -3.39 -4.88 5.67
C GLU A 35 -1.92 -4.94 5.26
N ALA A 36 -1.61 -4.64 4.00
CA ALA A 36 -0.23 -4.59 3.52
C ALA A 36 0.63 -3.55 4.26
N ALA A 37 0.06 -2.37 4.57
CA ALA A 37 0.75 -1.35 5.36
C ALA A 37 1.05 -1.83 6.80
N ARG A 38 0.08 -2.52 7.43
CA ARG A 38 0.26 -3.11 8.76
C ARG A 38 1.36 -4.17 8.73
N ASP A 39 1.34 -5.03 7.73
CA ASP A 39 2.34 -6.09 7.58
C ASP A 39 3.74 -5.48 7.44
N CYS A 40 3.91 -4.51 6.51
CA CYS A 40 5.14 -3.74 6.35
C CYS A 40 5.65 -3.15 7.67
N CYS A 41 4.75 -2.52 8.44
CA CYS A 41 5.09 -1.98 9.75
C CYS A 41 5.66 -3.06 10.68
N THR A 42 5.04 -4.24 10.73
CA THR A 42 5.43 -5.29 11.66
C THR A 42 6.66 -6.11 11.23
N THR A 43 6.86 -6.30 9.92
CA THR A 43 7.89 -7.21 9.39
C THR A 43 9.14 -6.49 8.91
N THR A 44 9.00 -5.26 8.40
CA THR A 44 10.06 -4.56 7.67
C THR A 44 10.49 -3.26 8.33
N LEU A 45 9.55 -2.52 8.94
CA LEU A 45 9.88 -1.25 9.62
C LEU A 45 10.28 -1.43 11.09
N LYS A 46 9.75 -2.47 11.76
CA LYS A 46 10.08 -2.79 13.16
C LYS A 46 11.40 -3.57 13.42
N PRO A 47 12.06 -4.28 12.48
CA PRO A 47 13.31 -4.98 12.77
C PRO A 47 14.42 -4.03 13.25
N SER A 48 15.04 -4.43 14.35
CA SER A 48 15.97 -3.65 15.15
C SER A 48 17.37 -3.55 14.53
N SER A 49 17.85 -2.30 14.41
CA SER A 49 19.24 -1.85 14.53
C SER A 49 20.30 -2.58 13.70
N GLN A 50 20.45 -2.20 12.43
CA GLN A 50 21.75 -1.98 11.81
C GLN A 50 21.60 -1.05 10.60
N SER A 51 21.47 0.24 10.90
CA SER A 51 21.73 1.29 9.90
C SER A 51 23.24 1.39 9.74
N THR A 52 23.77 0.81 8.67
CA THR A 52 25.03 1.29 8.11
C THR A 52 24.76 2.68 7.51
N GLN A 53 25.69 3.62 7.64
CA GLN A 53 25.52 5.03 7.24
C GLN A 53 25.25 5.23 5.74
N GLU A 54 25.37 4.18 4.91
CA GLU A 54 25.28 4.24 3.44
C GLU A 54 24.02 3.58 2.86
N ALA A 55 23.04 3.21 3.69
CA ALA A 55 21.79 2.60 3.23
C ALA A 55 20.60 3.56 3.28
N CYS A 56 19.74 3.52 2.26
CA CYS A 56 18.37 4.04 2.33
C CYS A 56 17.58 3.20 3.36
N PRO A 57 16.92 3.81 4.35
CA PRO A 57 16.09 3.08 5.30
C PRO A 57 14.92 2.37 4.64
N ALA A 58 14.49 1.26 5.24
CA ALA A 58 13.23 0.61 4.87
C ALA A 58 12.05 1.59 5.04
N THR A 59 11.06 1.50 4.15
CA THR A 59 9.93 2.45 4.13
C THR A 59 8.65 1.84 3.57
N TRP A 60 7.52 2.47 3.90
CA TRP A 60 6.23 2.29 3.26
C TRP A 60 5.94 3.54 2.43
N ASP A 61 5.76 3.39 1.11
CA ASP A 61 5.59 4.52 0.19
C ASP A 61 4.12 4.97 0.02
N GLY A 62 3.19 4.30 0.70
CA GLY A 62 1.74 4.47 0.53
C GLY A 62 1.07 3.32 -0.23
N TRP A 63 1.85 2.50 -0.94
CA TRP A 63 1.36 1.40 -1.77
C TRP A 63 2.10 0.09 -1.57
N GLN A 64 3.41 0.10 -1.32
CA GLN A 64 4.18 -1.11 -1.11
C GLN A 64 5.31 -0.88 -0.10
N CYS A 65 5.81 -2.00 0.43
CA CYS A 65 6.91 -1.99 1.38
C CYS A 65 8.23 -2.12 0.65
N PHE A 66 9.20 -1.30 1.04
CA PHE A 66 10.59 -1.42 0.58
C PHE A 66 11.48 -1.69 1.77
N ASP A 67 12.35 -2.69 1.63
CA ASP A 67 13.43 -2.94 2.59
C ASP A 67 14.52 -1.86 2.46
N THR A 68 15.55 -1.95 3.31
CA THR A 68 16.74 -1.10 3.17
C THR A 68 17.40 -1.32 1.81
N ALA A 69 17.86 -0.25 1.18
CA ALA A 69 18.52 -0.30 -0.12
C ALA A 69 19.91 0.35 -0.06
N THR A 70 20.84 -0.11 -0.89
CA THR A 70 22.15 0.53 -1.05
C THR A 70 21.99 1.90 -1.70
N ALA A 71 22.67 2.93 -1.18
CA ALA A 71 22.65 4.25 -1.81
C ALA A 71 23.09 4.18 -3.29
N GLY A 72 22.33 4.84 -4.17
CA GLY A 72 22.58 4.85 -5.62
C GLY A 72 22.11 3.59 -6.37
N SER A 73 21.52 2.60 -5.69
CA SER A 73 20.89 1.45 -6.34
C SER A 73 19.41 1.72 -6.69
N VAL A 74 18.88 0.92 -7.61
CA VAL A 74 17.44 0.90 -7.95
C VAL A 74 16.86 -0.39 -7.39
N VAL A 75 15.77 -0.26 -6.63
CA VAL A 75 14.97 -1.38 -6.14
C VAL A 75 13.63 -1.36 -6.87
N GLU A 76 13.25 -2.51 -7.42
CA GLU A 76 11.99 -2.70 -8.13
C GLU A 76 11.08 -3.63 -7.32
N GLY A 77 9.77 -3.36 -7.38
CA GLY A 77 8.74 -4.16 -6.74
C GLY A 77 7.59 -4.40 -7.71
N SER A 78 6.95 -5.58 -7.59
CA SER A 78 5.77 -5.89 -8.39
C SER A 78 4.58 -5.06 -7.91
N CYS A 79 3.84 -4.43 -8.83
CA CYS A 79 2.65 -3.67 -8.48
C CYS A 79 1.64 -4.56 -7.72
N PRO A 80 1.27 -4.20 -6.48
CA PRO A 80 0.24 -4.90 -5.73
C PRO A 80 -1.13 -4.87 -6.42
N PRO A 81 -1.97 -5.90 -6.22
CA PRO A 81 -3.27 -5.99 -6.87
C PRO A 81 -4.24 -4.87 -6.45
N TYR A 82 -4.09 -4.33 -5.23
CA TYR A 82 -4.97 -3.28 -4.72
C TYR A 82 -4.75 -1.88 -5.32
N ILE A 83 -3.71 -1.67 -6.14
CA ILE A 83 -3.53 -0.39 -6.86
C ILE A 83 -4.53 -0.24 -8.01
N TYR A 84 -4.83 -1.35 -8.70
CA TYR A 84 -5.57 -1.34 -9.97
C TYR A 84 -6.85 -2.19 -9.95
N GLY A 85 -7.02 -3.01 -8.91
CA GLY A 85 -7.96 -4.13 -8.92
C GLY A 85 -7.62 -5.16 -10.01
N ASP A 86 -8.34 -6.28 -10.04
CA ASP A 86 -8.12 -7.32 -11.06
C ASP A 86 -8.38 -6.84 -12.50
N MET A 87 -9.01 -5.67 -12.68
CA MET A 87 -9.46 -5.19 -13.98
C MET A 87 -8.43 -4.36 -14.75
N THR A 88 -7.34 -3.87 -14.14
CA THR A 88 -6.43 -2.96 -14.84
C THR A 88 -4.97 -3.10 -14.45
N ARG A 89 -4.35 -4.29 -14.52
CA ARG A 89 -2.91 -4.29 -14.81
C ARG A 89 -2.76 -3.62 -16.18
N PRO A 90 -2.16 -2.42 -16.32
CA PRO A 90 -1.87 -1.93 -17.64
C PRO A 90 -0.92 -2.94 -18.25
N ASP A 91 -1.41 -3.71 -19.21
CA ASP A 91 -0.60 -4.68 -19.93
C ASP A 91 0.63 -3.93 -20.45
N ALA A 92 1.79 -4.23 -19.86
CA ALA A 92 3.06 -3.61 -20.22
C ALA A 92 3.39 -3.85 -21.71
N SER A 93 2.77 -4.87 -22.32
CA SER A 93 2.87 -5.20 -23.74
C SER A 93 2.10 -4.21 -24.62
N ARG A 94 1.05 -3.57 -24.10
CA ARG A 94 0.18 -2.66 -24.87
C ARG A 94 0.81 -1.29 -25.14
N ARG A 95 1.91 -0.93 -24.44
CA ARG A 95 2.71 0.26 -24.73
C ARG A 95 3.69 0.09 -25.90
N ARG A 96 3.96 -1.14 -26.35
CA ARG A 96 4.87 -1.39 -27.49
C ARG A 96 4.22 -1.37 -28.86
N LEU A 97 2.88 -1.37 -28.93
CA LEU A 97 2.15 -1.46 -30.22
C LEU A 97 1.82 -0.09 -30.85
N ASN A 98 2.13 1.03 -30.18
CA ASN A 98 1.87 2.38 -30.69
C ASN A 98 3.15 3.19 -30.94
N LEU A 99 4.30 2.52 -31.06
CA LEU A 99 5.55 3.11 -31.54
C LEU A 99 5.99 2.36 -32.81
N SER A 100 5.26 2.58 -33.91
CA SER A 100 5.61 2.09 -35.25
C SER A 100 5.09 3.08 -36.29
#